data_AF-A0A7V9U449-F1
#
_entry.id   AF-A0A7V9U449-F1
#
_cell.length_a   1.000
_cell.length_b   1.000
_cell.length_c   1.000
_cell.angle_alpha   90.00
_cell.angle_beta   90.00
_cell.angle_gamma   90.00
#
_symmetry.space_group_name_H-M   'P 1'
#
loop_
_entity.id
_entity.type
_entity.pdbx_description
1 polymer ?
#
loop_
_entity_poly.entity_id
_entity_poly.type
_entity_poly.pdbx_seq_one_letter_code
_entity_poly.pdbx_strand_id
1 'polypeptide(L)' 'MRSFWRLIPVLVIVIVVLALIQIFSAFLALRSADWGFTLFYGVFGLAGLVLARALWTHRAILNRSSRGD' A
#
# COMPACT_ATOMS: atom_id res chain seq x y z
N MET A 1 14.71 0.16 -19.00
CA MET A 1 13.86 1.08 -18.20
C MET A 1 12.35 0.84 -18.31
N ARG A 2 11.76 0.36 -19.44
CA ARG A 2 10.30 0.13 -19.58
C ARG A 2 9.71 -0.89 -18.59
N SER A 3 10.49 -1.86 -18.12
CA SER A 3 10.00 -2.92 -17.23
C SER A 3 9.63 -2.41 -15.82
N PHE A 4 10.37 -1.41 -15.30
CA PHE A 4 10.14 -0.88 -13.95
C PHE A 4 8.79 -0.17 -13.83
N TRP A 5 8.40 0.58 -14.87
CA TRP A 5 7.10 1.26 -14.97
C TRP A 5 5.91 0.32 -15.01
N ARG A 6 6.11 -0.89 -15.57
CA ARG A 6 5.09 -1.92 -15.68
C ARG A 6 4.87 -2.65 -14.35
N LEU A 7 5.84 -2.58 -13.43
CA LEU A 7 5.77 -3.17 -12.10
C LEU A 7 5.02 -2.29 -11.09
N ILE A 8 4.93 -0.97 -11.29
CA ILE A 8 4.20 -0.04 -10.40
C ILE A 8 2.74 -0.46 -10.17
N PRO A 9 1.91 -0.76 -11.19
CA PRO A 9 0.53 -1.20 -10.95
C PRO A 9 0.47 -2.53 -10.21
N VAL A 10 1.40 -3.46 -10.49
CA VAL A 10 1.50 -4.73 -9.75
C VAL A 10 1.85 -4.46 -8.28
N LEU A 11 2.80 -3.57 -8.02
CA LEU A 11 3.20 -3.17 -6.67
C LEU A 11 2.05 -2.51 -5.91
N VAL A 12 1.28 -1.63 -6.56
CA VAL A 12 0.08 -1.02 -5.96
C VAL A 12 -0.92 -2.09 -5.56
N ILE A 13 -1.19 -3.08 -6.42
CA ILE A 13 -2.09 -4.19 -6.10
C ILE A 13 -1.57 -4.98 -4.89
N VAL A 14 -0.28 -5.32 -4.88
CA VAL A 14 0.33 -6.05 -3.75
C VAL A 14 0.21 -5.27 -2.45
N ILE A 15 0.48 -3.96 -2.46
CA ILE A 15 0.35 -3.10 -1.27
C ILE A 15 -1.10 -3.05 -0.79
N VAL A 16 -2.07 -2.94 -1.70
CA VAL A 16 -3.50 -2.94 -1.34
C VAL A 16 -3.90 -4.27 -0.71
N VAL A 17 -3.46 -5.40 -1.27
CA VAL A 17 -3.74 -6.72 -0.71
C VAL A 17 -3.14 -6.86 0.69
N LEU A 18 -1.88 -6.47 0.88
CA LEU A 18 -1.24 -6.48 2.19
C LEU A 18 -1.95 -5.56 3.19
N ALA A 19 -2.39 -4.37 2.76
CA ALA A 19 -3.15 -3.45 3.60
C ALA A 19 -4.47 -4.05 4.07
N LEU A 20 -5.21 -4.73 3.18
CA LEU A 20 -6.45 -5.43 3.54
C LEU A 20 -6.20 -6.56 4.54
N ILE A 21 -5.11 -7.32 4.38
CA ILE A 21 -4.71 -8.36 5.34
C ILE A 21 -4.43 -7.74 6.70
N GLN A 22 -3.71 -6.62 6.76
CA GLN A 22 -3.42 -5.93 8.02
C GLN A 22 -4.72 -5.43 8.68
N ILE A 23 -5.65 -4.84 7.93
CA ILE A 23 -6.96 -4.41 8.46
C ILE A 23 -7.76 -5.60 9.00
N PHE A 24 -7.74 -6.73 8.29
CA PHE A 24 -8.39 -7.96 8.75
C PHE A 24 -7.76 -8.50 10.04
N SER A 25 -6.42 -8.54 10.12
CA SER A 25 -5.67 -8.90 11.33
C SER A 25 -5.97 -7.96 12.49
N ALA A 26 -6.11 -6.65 12.24
CA ALA A 26 -6.53 -5.68 13.25
C ALA A 26 -7.94 -6.02 13.79
N PHE A 27 -8.85 -6.41 12.91
CA PHE A 27 -10.22 -6.79 13.30
C PHE A 27 -10.25 -8.07 14.14
N LEU A 28 -9.38 -9.04 13.83
CA LEU A 28 -9.19 -10.23 14.66
C LEU A 28 -8.58 -9.89 16.01
N ALA A 29 -7.53 -9.06 16.06
CA ALA A 29 -6.89 -8.62 17.29
C ALA A 29 -7.84 -7.82 18.20
N LEU A 30 -8.78 -7.06 17.61
CA LEU A 30 -9.83 -6.36 18.33
C LEU A 30 -10.71 -7.34 19.13
N ARG A 31 -11.00 -8.52 18.56
CA ARG A 31 -11.77 -9.57 19.25
C ARG A 31 -11.01 -10.22 20.40
N SER A 32 -9.69 -10.22 20.33
CA SER A 32 -8.81 -10.72 21.41
C SER A 32 -8.57 -9.68 22.52
N ALA A 33 -9.13 -8.47 22.40
CA ALA A 33 -8.83 -7.30 23.26
C ALA A 33 -7.34 -6.91 23.29
N ASP A 34 -6.57 -7.31 22.26
CA ASP A 34 -5.18 -6.94 22.08
C ASP A 34 -5.07 -5.58 21.41
N TRP A 35 -5.29 -4.53 22.19
CA TRP A 35 -5.35 -3.14 21.73
C TRP A 35 -4.04 -2.68 21.06
N GLY A 36 -2.89 -3.13 21.56
CA GLY A 36 -1.58 -2.80 20.98
C GLY A 36 -1.43 -3.30 19.54
N PHE A 37 -1.79 -4.57 19.30
CA PHE A 37 -1.74 -5.16 17.97
C PHE A 37 -2.82 -4.58 17.05
N THR A 38 -4.01 -4.34 17.57
CA THR A 38 -5.11 -3.69 16.82
C THR A 38 -4.67 -2.35 16.24
N LEU A 39 -4.07 -1.48 17.08
CA LEU A 39 -3.59 -0.18 16.63
C LEU A 39 -2.45 -0.30 15.63
N PHE A 40 -1.49 -1.20 15.88
CA PHE A 40 -0.37 -1.43 14.97
C PHE A 40 -0.85 -1.84 13.57
N TYR A 41 -1.70 -2.87 13.51
CA TYR A 41 -2.23 -3.40 12.26
C TYR A 41 -3.18 -2.41 11.56
N GLY A 42 -4.02 -1.69 12.32
CA GLY A 42 -4.91 -0.67 11.79
C GLY A 42 -4.14 0.49 11.15
N VAL A 43 -3.14 1.03 11.84
CA VAL A 43 -2.30 2.13 11.33
C VAL A 43 -1.50 1.68 10.10
N PHE A 44 -0.89 0.50 10.13
CA PHE A 44 -0.15 -0.02 8.97
C PHE A 44 -1.05 -0.29 7.77
N GLY A 45 -2.27 -0.82 8.00
CA GLY A 45 -3.25 -1.03 6.94
C GLY A 45 -3.65 0.28 6.25
N LEU A 46 -3.93 1.33 7.03
CA LEU A 46 -4.26 2.65 6.49
C LEU A 46 -3.06 3.29 5.78
N ALA A 47 -1.85 3.20 6.36
CA ALA A 47 -0.63 3.70 5.74
C ALA A 47 -0.35 3.02 4.39
N GLY A 48 -0.59 1.72 4.28
CA GLY A 48 -0.50 0.97 3.02
C GLY A 48 -1.45 1.50 1.94
N LEU A 49 -2.70 1.81 2.30
CA LEU A 49 -3.66 2.40 1.36
C LEU A 49 -3.25 3.80 0.90
N VAL A 50 -2.76 4.64 1.82
CA VAL A 50 -2.25 5.98 1.49
C VAL A 50 -1.04 5.88 0.55
N LEU A 51 -0.12 4.97 0.83
CA LEU A 51 1.05 4.71 0.00
C LEU A 51 0.65 4.21 -1.40
N ALA A 52 -0.29 3.28 -1.49
CA ALA A 52 -0.83 2.79 -2.75
C ALA A 52 -1.45 3.93 -3.58
N ARG A 53 -2.21 4.83 -2.94
CA ARG A 53 -2.80 6.00 -3.57
C ARG A 53 -1.75 7.01 -4.02
N ALA A 54 -0.72 7.26 -3.22
CA ALA A 54 0.40 8.12 -3.58
C ALA A 54 1.15 7.56 -4.80
N LEU A 55 1.51 6.27 -4.78
CA LEU A 55 2.15 5.58 -5.90
C LEU A 55 1.31 5.67 -7.19
N TRP A 56 0.00 5.48 -7.09
CA TRP A 56 -0.88 5.58 -8.25
C TRP A 56 -1.00 7.00 -8.80
N THR A 57 -1.07 8.00 -7.92
CA THR A 57 -1.22 9.41 -8.32
C THR A 57 0.08 9.94 -8.94
N HIS A 58 1.22 9.60 -8.35
CA HIS A 58 2.54 10.03 -8.83
C HIS A 58 3.08 9.17 -9.97
N ARG A 59 2.41 8.07 -10.36
CA ARG A 59 2.82 7.23 -11.50
C ARG A 59 3.03 8.03 -12.79
N ALA A 60 2.22 9.07 -13.01
CA ALA A 60 2.25 9.87 -14.23
C ALA A 60 3.44 10.86 -14.27
N ILE A 61 3.81 11.40 -13.10
CA ILE A 61 4.95 12.33 -12.94
C ILE A 61 6.26 11.55 -13.08
N LEU A 62 6.34 10.42 -12.38
CA LEU A 62 7.42 9.46 -12.48
C LEU A 62 7.61 9.01 -13.95
N ASN A 63 6.53 8.67 -14.68
CA ASN A 63 6.61 8.20 -16.07
C ASN A 63 7.07 9.28 -17.08
N ARG A 64 6.95 10.57 -16.75
CA ARG A 64 7.52 11.67 -17.57
C ARG A 64 9.01 11.88 -17.30
N SER A 65 9.48 11.71 -16.07
CA SER A 65 10.91 11.89 -15.75
C SER A 65 11.81 10.84 -16.41
N SER A 66 11.26 9.68 -16.78
CA SER A 66 11.98 8.62 -17.52
C SER A 66 11.96 8.78 -19.05
N ARG A 67 11.28 9.80 -19.59
CA ARG A 67 11.16 10.04 -21.05
C ARG A 67 11.90 11.28 -21.54
N GLY A 68 12.56 12.01 -20.65
CA GLY A 68 13.39 13.15 -21.00
C GLY A 68 14.86 12.75 -21.06
N ASP A 69 15.21 11.93 -22.06
CA ASP A 69 16.55 11.72 -22.61
C ASP A 69 16.41 11.55 -24.12
#